data_AF-A0A956PBL0-F1
#
_entry.id   AF-A0A956PBL0-F1
#
_cell.length_a   1.000
_cell.length_b   1.000
_cell.length_c   1.000
_cell.angle_alpha   90.00
_cell.angle_beta   90.00
_cell.angle_gamma   90.00
#
_symmetry.space_group_name_H-M   'P 1'
#
loop_
_entity.id
_entity.type
_entity.pdbx_description
1 polymer ?
#
loop_
_entity_poly.entity_id
_entity_poly.type
_entity_poly.pdbx_seq_one_letter_code
_entity_poly.pdbx_strand_id
1 'polypeptide(L)' 'MATGLHAVLKGVQPDLRDTIRGLCGEGWSASRTNGGHIRLNHPQAEKPVFTSSTPSDFRTPQNLLRDCRSAL' A
#
# COMPACT_ATOMS: atom_id res chain seq x y z
N MET A 1 -4.36 -6.90 -18.69
CA MET A 1 -3.37 -7.30 -17.66
C MET A 1 -3.11 -6.16 -16.66
N ALA A 2 -4.15 -5.64 -15.98
CA ALA A 2 -4.03 -4.59 -14.95
C ALA A 2 -5.07 -4.76 -13.83
N THR A 3 -5.52 -6.00 -13.59
CA THR A 3 -6.70 -6.29 -12.77
C THR A 3 -6.38 -6.40 -11.26
N GLY A 4 -5.10 -6.52 -10.90
CA GLY A 4 -4.67 -6.72 -9.51
C GLY A 4 -4.85 -5.49 -8.62
N LEU A 5 -4.35 -4.33 -9.05
CA LEU A 5 -4.35 -3.12 -8.22
C LEU A 5 -5.77 -2.63 -7.90
N HIS A 6 -6.69 -2.67 -8.87
CA HIS A 6 -8.08 -2.27 -8.63
C HIS A 6 -8.76 -3.14 -7.56
N ALA A 7 -8.51 -4.45 -7.57
CA ALA A 7 -9.02 -5.37 -6.55
C ALA A 7 -8.40 -5.10 -5.17
N VAL A 8 -7.10 -4.80 -5.11
CA VAL A 8 -6.39 -4.45 -3.86
C VAL A 8 -6.92 -3.15 -3.26
N LEU A 9 -7.30 -2.17 -4.08
CA LEU A 9 -7.76 -0.86 -3.65
C LEU A 9 -9.28 -0.79 -3.35
N LYS A 10 -10.02 -1.88 -3.59
CA LYS A 10 -11.48 -1.90 -3.39
C LYS A 10 -11.84 -1.70 -1.91
N GLY A 11 -12.57 -0.62 -1.59
CA GLY A 11 -12.98 -0.32 -0.21
C GLY A 11 -11.88 0.33 0.65
N VAL A 12 -10.77 0.72 0.03
CA VAL A 12 -9.73 1.52 0.68
C VAL A 12 -10.15 3.00 0.67
N GLN A 13 -9.88 3.72 1.75
CA GLN A 13 -10.15 5.15 1.83
C GLN A 13 -9.43 5.93 0.71
N PRO A 14 -9.98 7.06 0.22
CA PRO A 14 -9.43 7.81 -0.91
C PRO A 14 -7.95 8.18 -0.74
N ASP A 15 -7.56 8.75 0.40
CA ASP A 15 -6.18 9.21 0.62
C ASP A 15 -5.16 8.07 0.57
N LEU A 16 -5.49 6.93 1.18
CA LEU A 16 -4.64 5.74 1.17
C LEU A 16 -4.59 5.13 -0.24
N ARG A 17 -5.70 5.17 -0.96
CA ARG A 17 -5.77 4.71 -2.36
C ARG A 17 -4.82 5.53 -3.24
N ASP A 18 -4.83 6.85 -3.12
CA ASP A 18 -3.96 7.72 -3.92
C ASP A 18 -2.49 7.54 -3.53
N THR A 19 -2.21 7.37 -2.24
CA THR A 19 -0.86 7.06 -1.74
C THR A 19 -0.32 5.76 -2.32
N ILE A 20 -1.11 4.68 -2.31
CA ILE A 20 -0.69 3.39 -2.88
C ILE A 20 -0.47 3.50 -4.40
N ARG A 21 -1.31 4.28 -5.11
CA ARG A 21 -1.11 4.52 -6.55
C ARG A 21 0.19 5.26 -6.83
N GLY A 22 0.53 6.25 -6.01
CA GLY A 22 1.82 6.96 -6.07
C GLY A 22 2.99 6.02 -5.88
N LEU A 23 2.97 5.23 -4.80
CA LEU A 23 4.00 4.22 -4.51
C LEU A 23 4.13 3.20 -5.65
N CYS A 24 3.03 2.78 -6.26
CA CYS A 24 3.09 1.90 -7.43
C CYS A 24 3.76 2.56 -8.64
N GLY A 25 3.59 3.86 -8.85
CA GLY A 25 4.34 4.63 -9.84
C GLY A 25 5.84 4.71 -9.54
N GLU A 26 6.21 4.67 -8.25
CA GLU A 26 7.60 4.64 -7.77
C GLU A 26 8.24 3.24 -7.81
N GLY A 27 7.52 2.21 -8.29
CA GLY A 27 8.02 0.84 -8.44
C GLY A 27 7.54 -0.15 -7.38
N TRP A 28 6.70 0.27 -6.44
CA TRP A 28 6.12 -0.64 -5.44
C TRP A 28 5.01 -1.51 -6.04
N SER A 29 4.94 -2.76 -5.58
CA SER A 29 3.87 -3.69 -5.93
C SER A 29 2.94 -3.90 -4.74
N ALA A 30 1.65 -3.63 -4.91
CA ALA A 30 0.63 -3.78 -3.87
C ALA A 30 -0.18 -5.08 -4.04
N SER A 31 -0.37 -5.81 -2.96
CA SER A 31 -1.13 -7.07 -2.88
C SER A 31 -1.99 -7.11 -1.63
N ARG A 32 -3.16 -7.76 -1.67
CA ARG A 32 -4.02 -7.91 -0.49
C ARG A 32 -3.73 -9.25 0.20
N THR A 33 -3.60 -9.24 1.52
CA THR A 33 -3.45 -10.47 2.33
C THR A 33 -4.81 -11.07 2.65
N ASN A 34 -4.85 -12.35 3.05
CA ASN A 34 -6.09 -13.03 3.46
C ASN A 34 -6.80 -12.32 4.63
N GLY A 35 -6.06 -11.57 5.45
CA GLY A 35 -6.60 -10.78 6.56
C GLY A 35 -7.11 -9.38 6.18
N GLY A 36 -7.10 -9.01 4.90
CA GLY A 36 -7.56 -7.70 4.43
C GLY A 36 -6.55 -6.55 4.56
N HIS A 37 -5.32 -6.85 4.98
CA HIS A 37 -4.21 -5.91 4.94
C HIS A 37 -3.67 -5.77 3.51
N ILE A 38 -3.03 -4.65 3.25
CA ILE A 38 -2.33 -4.40 2.00
C ILE A 38 -0.83 -4.58 2.27
N ARG A 39 -0.20 -5.45 1.49
CA ARG A 39 1.24 -5.67 1.47
C ARG A 39 1.82 -4.92 0.28
N LEU A 40 2.85 -4.12 0.54
CA LEU A 40 3.65 -3.42 -0.45
C LEU A 40 5.04 -4.06 -0.51
N ASN A 41 5.50 -4.33 -1.72
CA ASN A 41 6.79 -4.94 -1.98
C ASN A 41 7.56 -4.11 -3.00
N HIS A 42 8.86 -3.90 -2.80
CA HIS A 42 9.74 -3.23 -3.75
C HIS A 42 10.99 -4.07 -3.97
N PRO A 43 11.54 -4.15 -5.20
CA PRO A 43 12.74 -4.96 -5.48
C PRO A 43 13.97 -4.56 -4.66
N GLN A 44 14.07 -3.27 -4.31
CA GLN A 44 15.17 -2.73 -3.52
C GLN A 44 14.86 -2.63 -2.02
N ALA A 45 13.62 -2.91 -1.60
CA ALA A 45 13.28 -2.80 -0.20
C ALA A 45 13.82 -4.00 0.59
N GLU A 46 14.43 -3.73 1.74
CA GLU A 46 14.94 -4.76 2.66
C GLU A 46 13.82 -5.65 3.20
N LYS A 47 12.61 -5.11 3.33
CA LYS A 47 11.44 -5.82 3.85
C LYS A 47 10.13 -5.35 3.20
N PRO A 48 9.13 -6.23 3.07
CA PRO A 48 7.78 -5.84 2.69
C PRO A 48 7.14 -4.95 3.76
N VAL A 49 6.37 -3.95 3.32
CA VAL A 49 5.61 -3.04 4.19
C VAL A 49 4.16 -3.49 4.22
N PHE A 50 3.55 -3.50 5.40
CA PHE A 50 2.15 -3.88 5.57
C PHE A 50 1.35 -2.70 6.11
N THR A 51 0.15 -2.50 5.58
CA THR A 51 -0.75 -1.45 6.03
C THR A 51 -2.18 -1.99 6.17
N SER A 52 -2.88 -1.51 7.19
CA SER A 52 -4.30 -1.81 7.40
C SER A 52 -5.18 -0.91 6.53
N SER A 53 -6.29 -1.45 6.05
CA SER A 53 -7.27 -0.72 5.24
C SER A 53 -8.36 -0.06 6.10
N THR A 54 -8.07 0.24 7.37
CA THR A 54 -9.08 0.69 8.34
C THR A 54 -9.42 2.16 8.09
N PRO A 55 -10.66 2.49 7.69
CA PRO A 55 -11.01 3.84 7.21
C PRO A 55 -10.97 4.93 8.28
N SER A 56 -10.99 4.57 9.57
CA SER A 56 -10.94 5.55 10.67
C SER A 56 -9.52 6.06 10.99
N ASP A 57 -8.48 5.48 10.38
CA ASP A 57 -7.09 5.83 10.68
C ASP A 57 -6.53 6.79 9.61
N PHE A 58 -6.70 8.09 9.87
CA PHE A 58 -6.21 9.16 8.97
C PHE A 58 -4.68 9.25 8.89
N ARG A 59 -3.95 8.61 9.80
CA ARG A 59 -2.48 8.61 9.81
C ARG A 59 -1.89 7.51 8.94
N THR A 60 -2.69 6.53 8.56
CA THR A 60 -2.28 5.35 7.78
C THR A 60 -1.53 5.71 6.49
N PRO A 61 -1.97 6.68 5.66
CA PRO A 61 -1.22 7.07 4.47
C PRO A 61 0.19 7.62 4.78
N GLN A 62 0.32 8.45 5.82
CA GLN A 62 1.60 9.05 6.21
C GLN A 62 2.55 8.01 6.82
N ASN A 63 2.02 7.13 7.67
CA ASN A 63 2.78 6.01 8.23
C ASN A 63 3.28 5.08 7.12
N LEU A 64 2.41 4.77 6.15
CA LEU A 64 2.77 3.93 5.01
C LEU A 64 3.93 4.54 4.20
N LEU A 65 3.85 5.83 3.87
CA LEU A 65 4.93 6.53 3.17
C LEU A 65 6.24 6.48 3.96
N ARG A 66 6.18 6.71 5.28
CA ARG A 66 7.36 6.66 6.15
C ARG A 66 7.97 5.26 6.15
N ASP A 67 7.16 4.22 6.29
CA ASP A 67 7.62 2.85 6.38
C ASP A 67 8.16 2.34 5.03
N CYS A 68 7.56 2.74 3.91
CA CYS A 68 8.10 2.50 2.57
C CYS A 68 9.46 3.17 2.38
N ARG A 69 9.61 4.44 2.76
CA ARG A 69 10.91 5.13 2.68
C ARG A 69 11.98 4.53 3.58
N SER A 70 11.60 4.04 4.75
CA SER A 70 12.51 3.40 5.71
C SER A 70 12.92 2.00 5.27
N ALA A 71 12.14 1.36 4.40
CA ALA A 71 12.43 0.03 3.89
C ALA A 71 13.29 0.03 2.61
N LEU A 72 13.43 1.17 1.92
CA LEU A 72 14.34 1.37 0.77
C LEU A 72 15.74 1.74 1.26
#